data_AF-A0A0Q5W216-F1
#
_entry.id   AF-A0A0Q5W216-F1
#
_cell.length_a   1.000
_cell.length_b   1.000
_cell.length_c   1.000
_cell.angle_alpha   90.00
_cell.angle_beta   90.00
_cell.angle_gamma   90.00
#
_symmetry.space_group_name_H-M   'P 1'
#
loop_
_entity.id
_entity.type
_entity.pdbx_description
1 polymer ?
#
loop_
_entity_poly.entity_id
_entity_poly.type
_entity_poly.pdbx_seq_one_letter_code
_entity_poly.pdbx_strand_id
1 'polypeptide(L)'
;MHPATRVLRHLLTWLLGLLLLGATAAALTVALYPRVTDGQALAVLSGSMEPRMAVGAMVFTRPVDPAEVAVGEVITFVRPGGQGELVTHRVVGVDATGPVPAFTTQGDANDVADLDPVPAAAVVGAPQWVVPELGRWAAVLHSPKGLGALVLLACAVIALAPGRPIGEGSETGTDADDVEDTGAPRPGGTTTLDRLRLV
;
A
#
# COMPACT_ATOMS: atom_id res chain seq x y z
N MET A 1 20.55 -29.54 6.13
CA MET A 1 20.55 -28.19 5.52
C MET A 1 21.77 -27.43 5.99
N HIS A 2 22.59 -26.89 5.07
CA HIS A 2 23.81 -26.17 5.43
C HIS A 2 23.47 -24.85 6.16
N PRO A 3 24.27 -24.40 7.15
CA PRO A 3 24.03 -23.13 7.84
C PRO A 3 23.94 -21.94 6.88
N ALA A 4 24.75 -21.96 5.80
CA ALA A 4 24.72 -20.95 4.74
C ALA A 4 23.35 -20.84 4.02
N THR A 5 22.65 -21.95 3.78
CA THR A 5 21.34 -21.91 3.09
C THR A 5 20.24 -21.34 3.98
N ARG A 6 20.37 -21.48 5.30
CA ARG A 6 19.44 -20.87 6.27
C ARG A 6 19.63 -19.35 6.31
N VAL A 7 20.87 -18.88 6.43
CA VAL A 7 21.19 -17.44 6.45
C VAL A 7 20.75 -16.77 5.15
N LEU A 8 21.07 -17.35 3.99
CA LEU A 8 20.66 -16.82 2.69
C LEU A 8 19.14 -16.69 2.57
N ARG A 9 18.39 -17.72 2.98
CA ARG A 9 16.92 -17.69 2.97
C ARG A 9 16.39 -16.55 3.84
N HIS A 10 16.92 -16.39 5.06
CA HIS A 10 16.49 -15.29 5.93
C HIS A 10 16.75 -13.93 5.29
N LEU A 11 17.95 -13.69 4.75
CA LEU A 11 18.26 -12.42 4.08
C LEU A 11 17.32 -12.15 2.90
N LEU A 12 17.01 -13.17 2.11
CA LEU A 12 16.07 -13.06 1.00
C LEU A 12 14.65 -12.74 1.49
N THR A 13 14.16 -13.42 2.54
CA THR A 13 12.84 -13.14 3.11
C THR A 13 12.76 -11.71 3.65
N TRP A 14 13.79 -11.22 4.35
CA TRP A 14 13.85 -9.84 4.81
C TRP A 14 13.86 -8.85 3.65
N LEU A 15 14.65 -9.10 2.61
CA LEU A 15 14.70 -8.24 1.43
C LEU A 15 13.33 -8.15 0.73
N LEU A 16 12.70 -9.29 0.45
CA LEU A 16 11.38 -9.34 -0.20
C LEU A 16 10.29 -8.74 0.69
N GLY A 17 10.36 -8.97 2.01
CA GLY A 17 9.44 -8.38 2.98
C GLY A 17 9.55 -6.86 3.05
N LEU A 18 10.77 -6.32 3.05
CA LEU A 18 11.01 -4.87 3.02
C LEU A 18 10.55 -4.26 1.69
N LEU A 19 10.77 -4.94 0.57
CA LEU A 19 10.28 -4.50 -0.75
C LEU A 19 8.75 -4.43 -0.77
N LEU A 20 8.08 -5.48 -0.29
CA LEU A 20 6.62 -5.53 -0.20
C LEU A 20 6.09 -4.43 0.73
N LEU A 21 6.68 -4.27 1.91
CA LEU A 21 6.30 -3.23 2.87
C LEU A 21 6.44 -1.83 2.27
N GLY A 22 7.57 -1.56 1.60
CA GLY A 22 7.81 -0.28 0.93
C GLY A 22 6.80 0.00 -0.18
N ALA A 23 6.50 -0.99 -1.02
CA ALA A 23 5.49 -0.87 -2.08
C ALA A 23 4.09 -0.61 -1.50
N THR A 24 3.70 -1.33 -0.44
CA THR A 24 2.43 -1.11 0.25
C THR A 24 2.36 0.29 0.88
N ALA A 25 3.42 0.74 1.56
CA ALA A 25 3.48 2.07 2.15
C ALA A 25 3.37 3.17 1.09
N ALA A 26 4.04 3.03 -0.05
CA ALA A 26 3.93 3.96 -1.18
C ALA A 26 2.50 4.00 -1.73
N ALA A 27 1.88 2.84 -1.97
CA ALA A 27 0.50 2.76 -2.46
C ALA A 27 -0.49 3.41 -1.48
N LEU A 28 -0.34 3.16 -0.18
CA LEU A 28 -1.15 3.80 0.86
C LEU A 28 -0.95 5.32 0.90
N THR A 29 0.30 5.78 0.75
CA THR A 29 0.60 7.22 0.70
C THR A 29 -0.13 7.90 -0.45
N VAL A 30 -0.06 7.32 -1.66
CA VAL A 30 -0.78 7.84 -2.84
C VAL A 30 -2.29 7.82 -2.63
N ALA A 31 -2.85 6.72 -2.10
CA ALA A 31 -4.28 6.56 -1.91
C ALA A 31 -4.87 7.47 -0.81
N LEU A 32 -4.09 7.76 0.23
CA LEU A 32 -4.51 8.60 1.35
C LEU A 32 -4.21 10.08 1.14
N TYR A 33 -3.29 10.43 0.24
CA TYR A 33 -2.89 11.82 0.00
C TYR A 33 -4.08 12.78 -0.25
N PRO A 34 -5.05 12.47 -1.14
CA PRO A 34 -6.19 13.38 -1.37
C PRO A 34 -7.08 13.58 -0.15
N ARG A 35 -7.15 12.57 0.74
CA ARG A 35 -7.99 12.63 1.95
C ARG A 35 -7.37 13.43 3.08
N VAL A 36 -6.05 13.62 3.07
CA VAL A 36 -5.32 14.29 4.15
C VAL A 36 -4.95 15.73 3.77
N THR A 37 -4.86 16.05 2.47
CA THR A 37 -4.31 17.33 1.99
C THR A 37 -5.27 18.17 1.17
N ASP A 38 -6.50 17.68 0.91
CA ASP A 38 -7.45 18.22 -0.08
C ASP A 38 -6.87 18.36 -1.50
N GLY A 39 -5.68 17.80 -1.71
CA GLY A 39 -4.93 17.79 -2.96
C GLY A 39 -5.28 16.60 -3.85
N GLN A 40 -4.53 16.43 -4.95
CA GLN A 40 -4.67 15.29 -5.85
C GLN A 40 -3.32 14.62 -6.12
N ALA A 41 -3.33 13.30 -6.32
CA ALA A 41 -2.18 12.54 -6.80
C ALA A 41 -2.47 12.07 -8.24
N LEU A 42 -1.83 12.70 -9.23
CA LEU A 42 -2.15 12.57 -10.64
C LEU A 42 -0.98 11.95 -11.41
N ALA A 43 -1.25 10.91 -12.20
CA ALA A 43 -0.25 10.36 -13.11
C ALA A 43 -0.12 11.27 -14.35
N VAL A 44 1.10 11.57 -14.77
CA VAL A 44 1.37 12.35 -15.98
C VAL A 44 1.22 11.46 -17.20
N LEU A 45 0.21 11.75 -18.01
CA LEU A 45 -0.18 10.93 -19.17
C LEU A 45 0.34 11.49 -20.51
N SER A 46 0.68 12.77 -20.56
CA SER A 46 1.16 13.46 -21.77
C SER A 46 2.46 14.23 -21.51
N GLY A 47 3.21 14.53 -22.56
CA GLY A 47 4.48 15.26 -22.49
C GLY A 47 4.34 16.79 -22.54
N SER A 48 3.13 17.34 -22.36
CA SER A 48 2.91 18.80 -22.54
C SER A 48 3.65 19.66 -21.52
N MET A 49 4.10 19.07 -20.40
CA MET A 49 4.82 19.74 -19.33
C MET A 49 6.31 19.33 -19.27
N GLU A 50 6.83 18.70 -20.31
CA GLU A 50 8.26 18.36 -20.38
C GLU A 50 9.15 19.60 -20.53
N PRO A 51 10.41 19.55 -20.03
CA PRO A 51 11.03 18.45 -19.27
C PRO A 51 10.67 18.45 -17.78
N ARG A 52 9.90 19.43 -17.29
CA ARG A 52 9.65 19.65 -15.86
C ARG A 52 8.75 18.56 -15.25
N MET A 53 7.83 18.00 -16.03
CA MET A 53 6.99 16.86 -15.66
C MET A 53 7.00 15.84 -16.80
N ALA A 54 7.84 14.81 -16.66
CA ALA A 54 7.98 13.75 -17.65
C ALA A 54 6.80 12.76 -17.61
N VAL A 55 6.51 12.15 -18.76
CA VAL A 55 5.48 11.12 -18.87
C VAL A 55 5.79 9.92 -17.95
N GLY A 56 4.80 9.49 -17.18
CA GLY A 56 4.93 8.42 -16.20
C GLY A 56 5.38 8.89 -14.80
N ALA A 57 5.63 10.18 -14.61
CA ALA A 57 5.73 10.76 -13.27
C ALA A 57 4.36 10.80 -12.57
N MET A 58 4.38 11.03 -11.26
CA MET A 58 3.19 11.37 -10.47
C MET A 58 3.35 12.77 -9.89
N VAL A 59 2.33 13.60 -10.08
CA VAL A 59 2.24 14.96 -9.57
C VAL A 59 1.31 14.97 -8.37
N PHE A 60 1.78 15.54 -7.27
CA PHE A 60 1.00 15.80 -6.07
C PHE A 60 0.66 17.28 -6.03
N THR A 61 -0.63 17.59 -6.05
CA THR A 61 -1.15 18.97 -6.06
C THR A 61 -1.70 19.34 -4.69
N ARG A 62 -1.68 20.63 -4.36
CA ARG A 62 -2.37 21.19 -3.20
C ARG A 62 -3.43 22.20 -3.66
N PRO A 63 -4.51 22.43 -2.89
CA PRO A 63 -5.41 23.54 -3.15
C PRO A 63 -4.65 24.87 -3.19
N VAL A 64 -5.07 25.75 -4.09
CA VAL A 64 -4.55 27.12 -4.21
C VAL A 64 -5.73 28.06 -4.31
N ASP A 65 -5.63 29.24 -3.70
CA ASP A 65 -6.60 30.29 -3.92
C ASP A 65 -6.42 30.84 -5.35
N PRO A 66 -7.41 30.75 -6.24
CA PRO A 66 -7.30 31.30 -7.59
C PRO A 66 -6.98 32.80 -7.60
N ALA A 67 -7.30 33.56 -6.55
CA ALA A 67 -6.96 34.97 -6.47
C ALA A 67 -5.45 35.22 -6.30
N GLU A 68 -4.69 34.23 -5.81
CA GLU A 68 -3.24 34.30 -5.64
C GLU A 68 -2.46 33.81 -6.87
N VAL A 69 -3.15 33.17 -7.83
CA VAL A 69 -2.52 32.58 -9.03
C VAL A 69 -2.00 33.67 -9.95
N ALA A 70 -0.71 33.60 -10.28
CA ALA A 70 -0.03 34.57 -11.11
C ALA A 70 0.49 33.99 -12.44
N VAL A 71 0.79 34.87 -13.39
CA VAL A 71 1.48 34.49 -14.63
C VAL A 71 2.82 33.83 -14.29
N GLY A 72 3.07 32.68 -14.93
CA GLY A 72 4.25 31.85 -14.71
C GLY A 72 4.03 30.70 -13.74
N GLU A 73 2.93 30.68 -12.98
CA GLU A 73 2.60 29.56 -12.09
C GLU A 73 2.00 28.37 -12.87
N VAL A 74 2.11 27.17 -12.32
CA VAL A 74 1.49 25.97 -12.90
C VAL A 74 0.26 25.62 -12.07
N ILE A 75 -0.86 25.39 -12.75
CA ILE A 75 -2.10 25.01 -12.13
C ILE A 75 -2.64 23.72 -12.74
N THR A 76 -3.31 22.94 -11.91
CA THR A 76 -4.14 21.82 -12.31
C THR A 76 -5.59 22.25 -12.27
N PHE A 77 -6.32 22.02 -13.36
CA PHE A 77 -7.70 22.45 -13.52
C PHE A 77 -8.51 21.40 -14.28
N VAL A 78 -9.84 21.49 -14.15
CA VAL A 78 -10.76 20.71 -14.97
C VAL A 78 -10.87 21.36 -16.34
N ARG A 79 -10.57 20.62 -17.41
CA ARG A 79 -10.67 21.11 -18.79
C ARG A 79 -12.07 21.67 -19.07
N PRO A 80 -12.20 22.96 -19.44
CA PRO A 80 -13.48 23.52 -19.87
C PRO A 80 -14.07 22.71 -21.03
N GLY A 81 -15.37 22.40 -20.98
CA GLY A 81 -16.05 21.59 -22.00
C GLY A 81 -15.67 20.10 -22.04
N GLY A 82 -14.73 19.65 -21.19
CA GLY A 82 -14.34 18.24 -21.07
C GLY A 82 -15.25 17.43 -20.12
N GLN A 83 -15.07 16.12 -20.13
CA GLN A 83 -15.79 15.19 -19.23
C GLN A 83 -15.11 15.05 -17.87
N GLY A 84 -14.74 16.17 -17.24
CA GLY A 84 -14.03 16.17 -15.94
C GLY A 84 -12.54 15.82 -16.03
N GLU A 85 -11.94 15.90 -17.23
CA GLU A 85 -10.51 15.66 -17.43
C GLU A 85 -9.68 16.71 -16.68
N LEU A 86 -8.70 16.26 -15.90
CA LEU A 86 -7.75 17.14 -15.23
C LEU A 86 -6.54 17.41 -16.13
N VAL A 87 -6.24 18.69 -16.33
CA VAL A 87 -5.11 19.17 -17.11
C VAL A 87 -4.21 20.00 -16.21
N THR A 88 -2.89 19.90 -16.40
CA THR A 88 -1.91 20.68 -15.63
C THR A 88 -1.04 21.46 -16.59
N HIS A 89 -1.16 22.79 -16.61
CA HIS A 89 -0.43 23.68 -17.52
C HIS A 89 0.01 24.97 -16.82
N ARG A 90 0.92 25.72 -17.44
CA ARG A 90 1.41 27.00 -16.93
C ARG A 90 0.48 28.14 -17.30
N VAL A 91 0.19 29.01 -16.37
CA VAL A 91 -0.54 30.27 -16.60
C VAL A 91 0.36 31.21 -17.39
N VAL A 92 -0.08 31.62 -18.58
CA VAL A 92 0.59 32.60 -19.44
C VAL A 92 -0.15 33.94 -19.48
N GLY A 93 -1.38 33.98 -18.99
CA GLY A 93 -2.17 35.21 -18.86
C GLY A 93 -3.21 35.10 -17.76
N VAL A 94 -3.50 36.23 -17.12
CA VAL A 94 -4.57 36.38 -16.13
C VAL A 94 -5.48 37.52 -16.59
N ASP A 95 -6.75 37.21 -16.82
CA ASP A 95 -7.79 38.21 -17.08
C ASP A 95 -8.59 38.43 -15.79
N ALA A 96 -8.41 39.60 -15.19
CA ALA A 96 -9.09 40.02 -13.97
C ALA A 96 -10.10 41.16 -14.23
N THR A 97 -10.56 41.34 -15.47
CA THR A 97 -11.53 42.38 -15.83
C THR A 97 -12.96 42.06 -15.34
N GLY A 98 -13.26 40.78 -15.14
CA GLY A 98 -14.53 40.29 -14.58
C GLY A 98 -14.54 40.17 -13.05
N PRO A 99 -15.69 39.79 -12.46
CA PRO A 99 -15.81 39.58 -11.01
C PRO A 99 -15.01 38.38 -10.48
N VAL A 100 -14.57 37.48 -11.37
CA VAL A 100 -13.79 36.28 -11.07
C VAL A 100 -12.68 36.17 -12.13
N PRO A 101 -11.42 35.88 -11.75
CA PRO A 101 -10.34 35.79 -12.72
C PRO A 101 -10.50 34.58 -13.65
N ALA A 102 -10.02 34.75 -14.88
CA ALA A 102 -9.83 33.67 -15.85
C ALA A 102 -8.36 33.57 -16.25
N PHE A 103 -7.91 32.36 -16.54
CA PHE A 103 -6.51 32.07 -16.84
C PHE A 103 -6.35 31.59 -18.27
N THR A 104 -5.39 32.14 -18.98
CA THR A 104 -4.87 31.54 -20.21
C THR A 104 -3.73 30.61 -19.82
N THR A 105 -3.82 29.35 -20.20
CA THR A 105 -2.82 28.33 -19.86
C THR A 105 -2.09 27.81 -21.10
N GLN A 106 -0.89 27.28 -20.92
CA GLN A 106 -0.07 26.67 -21.96
C GLN A 106 0.79 25.57 -21.36
N GLY A 107 0.87 24.42 -22.02
CA GLY A 107 1.84 23.39 -21.69
C GLY A 107 3.26 23.87 -21.96
N ASP A 108 4.19 23.61 -21.05
CA ASP A 108 5.60 24.03 -21.18
C ASP A 108 6.27 23.58 -22.49
N ALA A 109 5.83 22.44 -23.04
CA ALA A 109 6.32 21.87 -24.29
C ALA A 109 5.44 22.19 -25.51
N ASN A 110 4.32 22.92 -25.33
CA ASN A 110 3.41 23.28 -26.41
C ASN A 110 3.83 24.61 -27.05
N ASP A 111 3.68 24.73 -28.38
CA ASP A 111 4.00 25.97 -29.11
C ASP A 111 2.93 27.06 -28.98
N VAL A 112 1.69 26.67 -28.66
CA VAL A 112 0.53 27.54 -28.59
C VAL A 112 -0.18 27.41 -27.25
N ALA A 113 -0.79 28.51 -26.80
CA ALA A 113 -1.66 28.51 -25.64
C ALA A 113 -2.92 27.68 -25.87
N ASP A 114 -3.50 27.20 -24.78
CA ASP A 114 -4.78 26.50 -24.78
C ASP A 114 -5.89 27.44 -25.28
N LEU A 115 -6.81 26.88 -26.09
CA LEU A 115 -7.85 27.67 -26.76
C LEU A 115 -8.88 28.25 -25.79
N ASP A 116 -9.23 27.49 -24.75
CA ASP A 116 -10.30 27.82 -23.82
C ASP A 116 -9.71 28.42 -22.53
N PRO A 117 -10.08 29.66 -22.16
CA PRO A 117 -9.71 30.23 -20.88
C PRO A 117 -10.26 29.40 -19.72
N VAL A 118 -9.43 29.22 -18.68
CA VAL A 118 -9.76 28.46 -17.49
C VAL A 118 -10.39 29.40 -16.46
N PRO A 119 -11.68 29.24 -16.10
CA PRO A 119 -12.28 30.03 -15.04
C PRO A 119 -11.69 29.64 -13.67
N ALA A 120 -11.61 30.58 -12.73
CA ALA A 120 -11.12 30.29 -11.37
C ALA A 120 -11.80 29.10 -10.70
N ALA A 121 -13.10 28.92 -10.92
CA ALA A 121 -13.87 27.81 -10.38
C ALA A 121 -13.46 26.42 -10.91
N ALA A 122 -12.74 26.35 -12.04
CA ALA A 122 -12.22 25.10 -12.59
C ALA A 122 -10.83 24.74 -12.02
N VAL A 123 -10.17 25.66 -11.30
CA VAL A 123 -8.87 25.41 -10.69
C VAL A 123 -9.04 24.44 -9.53
N VAL A 124 -8.28 23.33 -9.58
CA VAL A 124 -8.28 22.29 -8.55
C VAL A 124 -7.12 22.49 -7.57
N GLY A 125 -5.98 22.93 -8.08
CA GLY A 125 -4.81 23.13 -7.24
C GLY A 125 -3.55 23.48 -8.02
N ALA A 126 -2.44 23.61 -7.31
CA ALA A 126 -1.12 23.81 -7.88
C ALA A 126 -0.21 22.60 -7.56
N PRO A 127 0.62 22.14 -8.52
CA PRO A 127 1.63 21.12 -8.28
C PRO A 127 2.60 21.52 -7.16
N GLN A 128 2.81 20.61 -6.20
CA GLN A 128 3.76 20.79 -5.10
C GLN A 128 4.97 19.86 -5.23
N TRP A 129 4.73 18.60 -5.61
CA TRP A 129 5.79 17.60 -5.81
C TRP A 129 5.58 16.83 -7.10
N VAL A 130 6.69 16.49 -7.76
CA VAL A 130 6.72 15.63 -8.93
C VAL A 130 7.66 14.48 -8.63
N VAL A 131 7.13 13.26 -8.61
CA VAL A 131 7.92 12.05 -8.38
C VAL A 131 8.05 11.31 -9.71
N PRO A 132 9.26 11.28 -10.31
CA PRO A 132 9.50 10.56 -11.56
C PRO A 132 9.12 9.09 -11.44
N GLU A 133 8.67 8.49 -12.53
CA GLU A 133 8.35 7.05 -12.65
C GLU A 133 7.21 6.52 -11.76
N LEU A 134 6.78 7.25 -10.73
CA LEU A 134 5.78 6.75 -9.78
C LEU A 134 4.41 6.50 -10.43
N GLY A 135 4.01 7.33 -11.39
CA GLY A 135 2.81 7.12 -12.19
C GLY A 135 2.90 5.84 -13.04
N ARG A 136 4.07 5.56 -13.62
CA ARG A 136 4.34 4.34 -14.38
C ARG A 136 4.24 3.09 -13.49
N TRP A 137 4.85 3.12 -12.31
CA TRP A 137 4.74 2.02 -11.35
C TRP A 137 3.31 1.81 -10.87
N ALA A 138 2.59 2.89 -10.56
CA ALA A 138 1.18 2.81 -10.20
C ALA A 138 0.34 2.17 -11.33
N ALA A 139 0.60 2.52 -12.59
CA ALA A 139 -0.07 1.90 -13.74
C ALA A 139 0.26 0.41 -13.87
N VAL A 140 1.53 0.02 -13.65
CA VAL A 140 1.93 -1.40 -13.64
C VAL A 140 1.18 -2.16 -12.55
N LEU A 141 1.09 -1.63 -11.33
CA LEU A 141 0.38 -2.28 -10.21
C LEU A 141 -1.11 -2.49 -10.47
N HIS A 142 -1.76 -1.56 -11.21
CA HIS A 142 -3.17 -1.71 -11.60
C HIS A 142 -3.38 -2.66 -12.79
N SER A 143 -2.32 -3.08 -13.47
CA SER A 143 -2.43 -4.05 -14.57
C SER A 143 -2.62 -5.48 -14.04
N PRO A 144 -3.32 -6.38 -14.77
CA PRO A 144 -3.47 -7.78 -14.35
C PRO A 144 -2.13 -8.50 -14.11
N LYS A 145 -1.12 -8.17 -14.92
CA LYS A 145 0.24 -8.72 -14.80
C LYS A 145 0.93 -8.22 -13.52
N GLY A 146 0.80 -6.94 -13.22
CA GLY A 146 1.37 -6.35 -12.00
C GLY A 146 0.70 -6.86 -10.73
N LEU A 147 -0.63 -7.00 -10.75
CA LEU A 147 -1.36 -7.63 -9.65
C LEU A 147 -0.91 -9.08 -9.43
N GLY A 148 -0.79 -9.86 -10.52
CA GLY A 148 -0.25 -11.22 -10.46
C GLY A 148 1.16 -11.27 -9.87
N ALA A 149 2.04 -10.36 -10.28
CA ALA A 149 3.40 -10.26 -9.72
C ALA A 149 3.39 -9.91 -8.23
N LEU A 150 2.49 -9.02 -7.78
CA LEU A 150 2.35 -8.66 -6.36
C LEU A 150 1.86 -9.85 -5.52
N VAL A 151 0.89 -10.62 -6.03
CA VAL A 151 0.40 -11.84 -5.37
C VAL A 151 1.53 -12.87 -5.28
N LEU A 152 2.28 -13.09 -6.36
CA LEU A 152 3.43 -14.00 -6.36
C LEU A 152 4.51 -13.57 -5.37
N LEU A 153 4.79 -12.26 -5.27
CA LEU A 153 5.72 -11.70 -4.29
C LEU A 153 5.25 -11.99 -2.86
N ALA A 154 3.97 -11.76 -2.56
CA ALA A 154 3.40 -12.06 -1.25
C ALA A 154 3.48 -13.56 -0.92
N CYS A 155 3.12 -14.44 -1.87
CA CYS A 155 3.26 -15.89 -1.71
C CYS A 155 4.71 -16.31 -1.48
N ALA A 156 5.67 -15.72 -2.19
CA ALA A 156 7.09 -16.00 -2.01
C ALA A 156 7.58 -15.61 -0.61
N VAL A 157 7.17 -14.43 -0.11
CA VAL A 157 7.49 -13.99 1.26
C VAL A 157 6.95 -14.99 2.30
N ILE A 158 5.70 -15.46 2.13
CA ILE A 158 5.07 -16.44 3.03
C ILE A 158 5.78 -17.79 2.95
N ALA A 159 6.05 -18.30 1.74
CA ALA A 159 6.69 -19.60 1.54
C ALA A 159 8.14 -19.66 2.06
N LEU A 160 8.85 -18.53 2.02
CA LEU A 160 10.22 -18.40 2.52
C LEU A 160 10.27 -18.03 4.01
N ALA A 161 9.13 -17.67 4.62
CA ALA A 161 9.07 -17.39 6.05
C ALA A 161 9.40 -18.68 6.84
N PRO A 162 10.23 -18.59 7.89
CA PRO A 162 10.50 -19.75 8.73
C PRO A 162 9.18 -20.26 9.31
N GLY A 163 8.88 -21.54 9.09
CA GLY A 163 7.70 -22.18 9.67
C GLY A 163 7.68 -21.94 11.18
N ARG A 164 6.53 -21.49 11.69
CA ARG A 164 6.30 -21.54 13.14
C ARG A 164 6.28 -23.00 13.53
N PRO A 165 7.02 -23.45 14.57
CA PRO A 165 6.81 -24.79 15.10
C PRO A 165 5.33 -24.85 15.49
N ILE A 166 4.56 -25.67 14.77
CA ILE A 166 3.22 -26.05 15.21
C ILE A 166 3.49 -26.78 16.52
N GLY A 167 3.09 -26.17 17.63
CA GLY A 167 3.19 -26.83 18.93
C GLY A 167 2.48 -28.18 18.81
N GLU A 168 3.23 -29.26 19.01
CA GLU A 168 2.68 -30.60 19.17
C GLU A 168 1.55 -30.52 20.18
N GLY A 169 0.35 -30.92 19.75
CA GLY A 169 -0.70 -31.26 20.70
C GLY A 169 -0.13 -32.33 21.62
N SER A 170 -0.18 -32.06 22.92
CA SER A 170 0.19 -33.01 23.97
C SER A 170 -0.76 -34.22 23.88
N GLU A 171 -0.41 -35.21 23.07
CA GLU A 171 -0.91 -36.57 23.23
C GLU A 171 -0.17 -37.19 24.41
N THR A 172 -0.70 -36.99 25.62
CA THR A 172 -0.29 -37.78 26.78
C THR A 172 -1.06 -39.09 26.73
N GLY A 173 -0.63 -40.01 25.87
CA GLY A 173 -0.86 -41.43 26.05
C GLY A 173 0.07 -41.93 27.14
N THR A 174 -0.47 -42.20 28.34
CA THR A 174 0.22 -43.04 29.31
C THR A 174 -0.21 -44.47 29.01
N ASP A 175 0.64 -45.18 28.27
CA ASP A 175 0.53 -46.61 28.06
C ASP A 175 0.61 -47.36 29.40
N ALA A 176 -0.29 -48.32 29.50
CA ALA A 176 -0.22 -49.43 30.42
C ALA A 176 0.94 -50.35 30.06
N ASP A 177 1.57 -50.93 31.09
CA ASP A 177 2.30 -52.21 31.14
C ASP A 177 2.66 -52.36 32.64
N ASP A 178 2.55 -53.47 33.35
CA ASP A 178 2.32 -54.86 32.97
C ASP A 178 2.16 -55.72 34.26
N VAL A 179 1.82 -57.00 34.04
CA VAL A 179 1.99 -58.19 34.90
C VAL A 179 0.75 -58.73 35.65
N GLU A 180 0.11 -59.65 34.93
CA GLU A 180 -0.75 -60.78 35.30
C GLU A 180 0.04 -61.87 36.08
N ASP A 181 -0.54 -62.54 37.10
CA ASP A 181 -0.54 -64.02 37.30
C ASP A 181 -1.28 -64.45 38.60
N THR A 182 -1.63 -65.73 38.66
CA THR A 182 -2.78 -66.42 39.23
C THR A 182 -2.58 -67.11 40.61
N GLY A 183 -3.68 -67.39 41.32
CA GLY A 183 -3.94 -68.70 41.97
C GLY A 183 -3.44 -69.07 43.40
N ALA A 184 -4.24 -68.76 44.43
CA ALA A 184 -4.61 -69.59 45.62
C ALA A 184 -3.53 -70.03 46.69
N PRO A 185 -3.89 -70.70 47.82
CA PRO A 185 -3.95 -70.08 49.18
C PRO A 185 -3.10 -70.78 50.27
N ARG A 186 -2.96 -70.20 51.49
CA ARG A 186 -2.81 -70.91 52.81
C ARG A 186 -2.72 -69.94 54.04
N PRO A 187 -2.92 -70.44 55.29
CA PRO A 187 -3.67 -69.74 56.35
C PRO A 187 -2.82 -69.26 57.55
N GLY A 188 -3.43 -68.45 58.40
CA GLY A 188 -3.13 -68.45 59.84
C GLY A 188 -3.05 -67.07 60.50
N GLY A 189 -3.85 -66.90 61.56
CA GLY A 189 -3.45 -66.13 62.75
C GLY A 189 -4.15 -64.79 62.97
N THR A 190 -5.20 -64.83 63.82
CA THR A 190 -5.42 -63.98 65.01
C THR A 190 -5.42 -62.44 64.86
N THR A 191 -6.27 -61.60 65.44
CA THR A 191 -7.36 -61.65 66.44
C THR A 191 -7.78 -60.17 66.62
N THR A 192 -9.03 -59.92 67.07
CA THR A 192 -9.49 -58.66 67.73
C THR A 192 -10.01 -57.56 66.78
N LEU A 193 -11.34 -57.45 66.60
CA LEU A 193 -12.30 -56.53 67.29
C LEU A 193 -11.96 -55.04 67.00
N ASP A 194 -12.88 -54.11 66.75
CA ASP A 194 -14.27 -53.96 67.14
C ASP A 194 -14.84 -52.76 66.34
N ARG A 195 -16.15 -52.76 66.06
CA ARG A 195 -17.13 -51.64 66.13
C ARG A 195 -16.69 -50.20 65.74
N LEU A 196 -17.47 -49.34 65.07
CA LEU A 196 -18.92 -49.18 64.87
C LEU A 196 -19.14 -47.97 63.89
N ARG A 197 -20.19 -48.04 63.04
CA ARG A 197 -21.14 -46.97 62.58
C ARG A 197 -20.59 -45.56 62.20
N LEU A 198 -20.83 -44.95 61.04
CA LEU A 198 -22.02 -44.81 60.16
C LEU A 198 -23.27 -44.34 60.91
N VAL A 199 -23.42 -43.02 61.05
CA VAL A 199 -24.41 -42.15 60.36
C VAL A 199 -23.81 -40.74 60.27
#